data_AF-A0A1G2Y7T5-F1
#
_entry.id   AF-A0A1G2Y7T5-F1
#
_cell.length_a   1.000
_cell.length_b   1.000
_cell.length_c   1.000
_cell.angle_alpha   90.00
_cell.angle_beta   90.00
_cell.angle_gamma   90.00
#
_symmetry.space_group_name_H-M   'P 1'
#
loop_
_entity.id
_entity.type
_entity.pdbx_description
1 polymer ?
#
loop_
_entity_poly.entity_id
_entity_poly.type
_entity_poly.pdbx_seq_one_letter_code
_entity_poly.pdbx_strand_id
1 'polypeptide(L)'
;MQEVHTPNIGSIEAVCAFLKTQPKNMIKTLIFSTTDGAIAALVRGDHELNTEKLTQTLGGGHVELADEKTIEKVTSAKVGFAGPINIVNKVSKIIIDHAVATMAVGVTGANKTDYHIKNVVPGRDFPLQGQNIIVADIRFANEGDTYNGKKLLFKKGIEVGQVFKLGTKYSKKLSATFLDETGQEKPCLMGCYGIGINRILASAVELGNDENGIIWPISIAPFEVIITSVNQEDPQVARTAEDIYQKLQDNGIDVLLDDRDVRAGVKFKDADLIGIPVRVTVGQKSLAEGNVEIKLRFESATRTADKSQSQKVGIKEATDKIIGSVNFLKEQLKT
;
A
#
# COMPACT_ATOMS: atom_id res chain seq x y z
N MET A 1 -44.15 -0.19 3.22
CA MET A 1 -43.21 -1.22 3.70
C MET A 1 -43.88 -2.59 3.62
N GLN A 2 -43.12 -3.66 3.38
CA GLN A 2 -43.60 -5.05 3.38
C GLN A 2 -42.57 -5.93 4.09
N GLU A 3 -42.95 -6.54 5.22
CA GLU A 3 -42.14 -7.57 5.86
C GLU A 3 -42.11 -8.86 5.04
N VAL A 4 -40.94 -9.48 4.96
CA VAL A 4 -40.71 -10.75 4.27
C VAL A 4 -39.91 -11.66 5.19
N HIS A 5 -40.41 -12.89 5.37
CA HIS A 5 -39.71 -13.93 6.11
C HIS A 5 -38.51 -14.45 5.30
N THR A 6 -37.32 -14.36 5.87
CA THR A 6 -36.00 -14.69 5.30
C THR A 6 -35.22 -15.55 6.29
N PRO A 7 -35.63 -16.82 6.52
CA PRO A 7 -35.10 -17.65 7.60
C PRO A 7 -33.62 -17.97 7.39
N ASN A 8 -32.78 -17.66 8.39
CA ASN A 8 -31.34 -17.86 8.42
C ASN A 8 -30.58 -17.17 7.27
N ILE A 9 -31.14 -16.10 6.68
CA ILE A 9 -30.54 -15.38 5.54
C ILE A 9 -30.14 -13.97 6.00
N GLY A 10 -28.86 -13.77 6.34
CA GLY A 10 -28.35 -12.51 6.93
C GLY A 10 -27.29 -11.75 6.12
N SER A 11 -26.56 -12.40 5.21
CA SER A 11 -25.58 -11.72 4.34
C SER A 11 -26.27 -11.02 3.16
N ILE A 12 -25.73 -9.90 2.70
CA ILE A 12 -26.30 -9.14 1.57
C ILE A 12 -26.49 -10.01 0.33
N GLU A 13 -25.50 -10.84 -0.01
CA GLU A 13 -25.52 -11.70 -1.18
C GLU A 13 -26.68 -12.70 -1.11
N ALA A 14 -26.82 -13.39 0.03
CA ALA A 14 -27.90 -14.35 0.27
C ALA A 14 -29.28 -13.68 0.29
N VAL A 15 -29.41 -12.51 0.92
CA VAL A 15 -30.68 -11.75 0.95
C VAL A 15 -31.05 -11.29 -0.46
N CYS A 16 -30.08 -10.81 -1.25
CA CYS A 16 -30.28 -10.39 -2.63
C CYS A 16 -30.76 -11.56 -3.51
N ALA A 17 -30.12 -12.72 -3.39
CA ALA A 17 -30.51 -13.93 -4.11
C ALA A 17 -31.94 -14.37 -3.76
N PHE A 18 -32.28 -14.41 -2.46
CA PHE A 18 -33.59 -14.83 -2.00
C PHE A 18 -34.71 -13.85 -2.39
N LEU A 19 -34.48 -12.55 -2.17
CA LEU A 19 -35.49 -11.51 -2.42
C LEU A 19 -35.54 -11.03 -3.87
N LYS A 20 -34.66 -11.56 -4.73
CA LYS A 20 -34.46 -11.15 -6.14
C LYS A 20 -34.22 -9.65 -6.26
N THR A 21 -33.27 -9.14 -5.48
CA THR A 21 -32.85 -7.73 -5.48
C THR A 21 -31.34 -7.62 -5.71
N GLN A 22 -30.82 -6.39 -5.76
CA GLN A 22 -29.41 -6.09 -5.97
C GLN A 22 -28.83 -5.41 -4.72
N PRO A 23 -27.52 -5.57 -4.44
CA PRO A 23 -26.88 -4.91 -3.29
C PRO A 23 -27.09 -3.40 -3.24
N LYS A 24 -27.13 -2.72 -4.39
CA LYS A 24 -27.44 -1.27 -4.50
C LYS A 24 -28.83 -0.87 -4.00
N ASN A 25 -29.75 -1.83 -3.87
CA ASN A 25 -31.10 -1.61 -3.35
C ASN A 25 -31.22 -1.99 -1.86
N MET A 26 -30.13 -2.48 -1.24
CA MET A 26 -30.10 -2.83 0.18
C MET A 26 -29.58 -1.65 1.01
N ILE A 27 -30.07 -1.54 2.25
CA ILE A 27 -29.55 -0.66 3.29
C ILE A 27 -28.95 -1.55 4.37
N LYS A 28 -27.63 -1.53 4.51
CA LYS A 28 -26.91 -2.17 5.62
C LYS A 28 -27.02 -1.29 6.85
N THR A 29 -27.41 -1.87 7.98
CA THR A 29 -27.38 -1.21 9.28
C THR A 29 -26.37 -1.92 10.16
N LEU A 30 -25.31 -1.21 10.50
CA LEU A 30 -24.22 -1.69 11.34
C LEU A 30 -24.31 -1.00 12.70
N ILE A 31 -24.30 -1.77 13.79
CA ILE A 31 -24.30 -1.22 15.14
C ILE A 31 -22.86 -1.18 15.64
N PHE A 32 -22.45 -0.03 16.17
CA PHE A 32 -21.14 0.18 16.76
C PHE A 32 -21.27 0.56 18.23
N SER A 33 -20.29 0.15 19.03
CA SER A 33 -20.10 0.59 20.41
C SER A 33 -19.13 1.77 20.43
N THR A 34 -19.47 2.80 21.20
CA THR A 34 -18.61 3.95 21.48
C THR A 34 -18.58 4.23 22.99
N THR A 35 -17.74 5.17 23.43
CA THR A 35 -17.73 5.62 24.83
C THR A 35 -19.08 6.19 25.30
N ASP A 36 -19.88 6.70 24.37
CA ASP A 36 -21.17 7.36 24.65
C ASP A 36 -22.37 6.41 24.41
N GLY A 37 -22.11 5.11 24.24
CA GLY A 37 -23.11 4.08 23.97
C GLY A 37 -23.17 3.65 22.51
N ALA A 38 -24.19 2.84 22.19
CA ALA A 38 -24.36 2.25 20.87
C ALA A 38 -24.82 3.29 19.84
N ILE A 39 -24.23 3.23 18.64
CA ILE A 39 -24.64 4.02 17.47
C ILE A 39 -25.05 3.09 16.33
N ALA A 40 -25.82 3.60 15.36
CA ALA A 40 -26.10 2.90 14.11
C ALA A 40 -25.47 3.65 12.93
N ALA A 41 -24.78 2.92 12.06
CA ALA A 41 -24.24 3.44 10.81
C ALA A 41 -24.89 2.74 9.61
N LEU A 42 -25.36 3.53 8.64
CA LEU A 42 -26.12 3.06 7.49
C LEU A 42 -25.31 3.29 6.21
N VAL A 43 -25.07 2.22 5.46
CA VAL A 43 -24.45 2.28 4.13
C VAL A 43 -25.27 1.46 3.13
N ARG A 44 -25.15 1.78 1.84
CA ARG A 44 -25.81 1.00 0.77
C ARG A 44 -25.19 -0.42 0.72
N GLY A 45 -25.95 -1.42 0.29
CA GLY A 45 -25.52 -2.82 0.37
C GLY A 45 -24.24 -3.14 -0.40
N ASP A 46 -24.01 -2.46 -1.52
CA ASP A 46 -22.79 -2.52 -2.36
C ASP A 46 -21.64 -1.63 -1.87
N HIS A 47 -21.81 -0.90 -0.76
CA HIS A 47 -20.77 -0.05 -0.18
C HIS A 47 -20.23 -0.62 1.11
N GLU A 48 -18.92 -0.53 1.32
CA GLU A 48 -18.31 -0.86 2.60
C GLU A 48 -18.16 0.38 3.47
N LEU A 49 -18.41 0.23 4.77
CA LEU A 49 -18.25 1.31 5.73
C LEU A 49 -16.76 1.56 5.98
N ASN A 50 -16.37 2.83 5.96
CA ASN A 50 -15.04 3.28 6.33
C ASN A 50 -15.07 3.76 7.79
N THR A 51 -14.44 2.98 8.68
CA THR A 51 -14.44 3.23 10.12
C THR A 51 -13.70 4.51 10.49
N GLU A 52 -12.66 4.90 9.75
CA GLU A 52 -11.94 6.16 9.97
C GLU A 52 -12.83 7.38 9.70
N LYS A 53 -13.59 7.36 8.59
CA LYS A 53 -14.57 8.42 8.30
C LYS A 53 -15.69 8.47 9.34
N LEU A 54 -16.16 7.31 9.80
CA LEU A 54 -17.16 7.22 10.88
C LEU A 54 -16.60 7.84 12.17
N THR A 55 -15.41 7.46 12.60
CA THR A 55 -14.72 8.00 13.78
C THR A 55 -14.53 9.51 13.69
N GLN A 56 -14.10 10.03 12.53
CA GLN A 56 -13.97 11.47 12.29
C GLN A 56 -15.31 12.19 12.38
N THR A 57 -16.37 11.62 11.80
CA THR A 57 -17.74 12.18 11.87
C THR A 57 -18.23 12.31 13.31
N LEU A 58 -17.78 11.43 14.19
CA LEU A 58 -18.11 11.43 15.62
C LEU A 58 -17.27 12.40 16.46
N GLY A 59 -16.27 13.06 15.86
CA GLY A 59 -15.34 13.97 16.56
C GLY A 59 -14.08 13.29 17.09
N GLY A 60 -13.81 12.05 16.67
CA GLY A 60 -12.72 11.21 17.18
C GLY A 60 -13.10 10.42 18.44
N GLY A 61 -12.53 9.23 18.61
CA GLY A 61 -12.84 8.33 19.73
C GLY A 61 -12.70 6.86 19.35
N HIS A 62 -12.89 5.97 20.33
CA HIS A 62 -12.93 4.52 20.07
C HIS A 62 -14.30 4.15 19.48
N VAL A 63 -14.29 3.50 18.33
CA VAL A 63 -15.47 3.03 17.62
C VAL A 63 -15.20 1.60 17.16
N GLU A 64 -16.01 0.66 17.63
CA GLU A 64 -15.87 -0.76 17.29
C GLU A 64 -17.23 -1.38 16.98
N LEU A 65 -17.25 -2.44 16.18
CA LEU A 65 -18.50 -3.16 15.94
C LEU A 65 -19.06 -3.68 17.25
N ALA A 66 -20.37 -3.50 17.44
CA ALA A 66 -21.05 -3.95 18.64
C ALA A 66 -21.09 -5.49 18.69
N ASP A 67 -21.05 -6.03 19.91
CA ASP A 67 -21.24 -7.47 20.14
C ASP A 67 -22.70 -7.91 19.88
N GLU A 68 -22.93 -9.21 19.78
CA GLU A 68 -24.25 -9.77 19.49
C GLU A 68 -25.30 -9.33 20.52
N LYS A 69 -24.93 -9.25 21.81
CA LYS A 69 -25.82 -8.84 22.89
C LYS A 69 -26.27 -7.39 22.73
N THR A 70 -25.36 -6.50 22.37
CA THR A 70 -25.66 -5.09 22.12
C THR A 70 -26.53 -4.94 20.88
N ILE A 71 -26.23 -5.70 19.82
CA ILE A 71 -27.05 -5.73 18.61
C ILE A 71 -28.47 -6.17 18.96
N GLU A 72 -28.66 -7.30 19.63
CA GLU A 72 -29.99 -7.80 20.03
C GLU A 72 -30.73 -6.81 20.94
N LYS A 73 -30.03 -6.13 21.86
CA LYS A 73 -30.63 -5.10 22.71
C LYS A 73 -31.17 -3.91 21.90
N VAL A 74 -30.43 -3.47 20.89
CA VAL A 74 -30.81 -2.33 20.02
C VAL A 74 -31.87 -2.74 19.01
N THR A 75 -31.67 -3.85 18.31
CA THR A 75 -32.44 -4.25 17.13
C THR A 75 -33.50 -5.28 17.43
N SER A 76 -33.52 -5.91 18.61
CA SER A 76 -34.38 -7.06 18.91
C SER A 76 -34.17 -8.24 17.96
N ALA A 77 -33.01 -8.32 17.29
CA ALA A 77 -32.71 -9.31 16.28
C ALA A 77 -31.24 -9.74 16.29
N LYS A 78 -31.00 -10.96 15.79
CA LYS A 78 -29.65 -11.45 15.52
C LYS A 78 -28.95 -10.64 14.43
N VAL A 79 -27.63 -10.77 14.38
CA VAL A 79 -26.78 -10.24 13.32
C VAL A 79 -27.32 -10.65 11.94
N GLY A 80 -27.35 -9.70 11.00
CA GLY A 80 -27.91 -9.91 9.66
C GLY A 80 -29.36 -9.46 9.49
N PHE A 81 -30.07 -9.11 10.57
CA PHE A 81 -31.46 -8.65 10.52
C PHE A 81 -31.68 -7.25 11.10
N ALA A 82 -30.58 -6.52 11.34
CA ALA A 82 -30.59 -5.13 11.80
C ALA A 82 -31.08 -4.19 10.68
N GLY A 83 -31.94 -3.25 11.04
CA GLY A 83 -32.42 -2.18 10.16
C GLY A 83 -32.57 -0.84 10.89
N PRO A 84 -32.80 0.26 10.17
CA PRO A 84 -32.85 1.60 10.75
C PRO A 84 -34.22 1.99 11.32
N ILE A 85 -35.23 1.16 11.13
CA ILE A 85 -36.62 1.44 11.51
C ILE A 85 -36.79 1.22 13.02
N ASN A 86 -37.38 2.19 13.74
CA ASN A 86 -37.69 2.12 15.17
C ASN A 86 -36.47 1.96 16.12
N ILE A 87 -35.26 2.35 15.69
CA ILE A 87 -34.05 2.32 16.55
C ILE A 87 -33.56 3.70 17.01
N VAL A 88 -34.15 4.80 16.52
CA VAL A 88 -33.72 6.19 16.81
C VAL A 88 -33.58 6.48 18.30
N ASN A 89 -34.49 5.97 19.13
CA ASN A 89 -34.46 6.18 20.58
C ASN A 89 -33.65 5.11 21.35
N LYS A 90 -33.05 4.15 20.64
CA LYS A 90 -32.27 3.04 21.22
C LYS A 90 -30.77 3.20 21.01
N VAL A 91 -30.36 4.18 20.21
CA VAL A 91 -28.95 4.49 19.92
C VAL A 91 -28.67 5.96 20.19
N SER A 92 -27.44 6.28 20.57
CA SER A 92 -27.03 7.66 20.84
C SER A 92 -26.94 8.49 19.57
N LYS A 93 -26.57 7.88 18.43
CA LYS A 93 -26.55 8.50 17.10
C LYS A 93 -26.90 7.54 15.98
N ILE A 94 -27.49 8.06 14.91
CA ILE A 94 -27.64 7.41 13.62
C ILE A 94 -26.83 8.17 12.56
N ILE A 95 -25.87 7.51 11.93
CA ILE A 95 -25.01 8.07 10.91
C ILE A 95 -25.37 7.44 9.57
N ILE A 96 -25.78 8.25 8.61
CA ILE A 96 -26.36 7.80 7.34
C ILE A 96 -25.45 8.23 6.21
N ASP A 97 -24.93 7.26 5.45
CA ASP A 97 -24.17 7.55 4.24
C ASP A 97 -25.03 8.32 3.23
N HIS A 98 -24.43 9.28 2.52
CA HIS A 98 -25.12 10.05 1.49
C HIS A 98 -25.83 9.15 0.46
N ALA A 99 -25.25 8.00 0.09
CA ALA A 99 -25.89 7.10 -0.86
C ALA A 99 -27.21 6.52 -0.33
N VAL A 100 -27.29 6.21 0.97
CA VAL A 100 -28.52 5.72 1.62
C VAL A 100 -29.55 6.84 1.68
N ALA A 101 -29.15 8.05 2.07
CA ALA A 101 -30.05 9.21 2.18
C ALA A 101 -30.72 9.55 0.84
N THR A 102 -30.05 9.27 -0.29
CA THR A 102 -30.59 9.50 -1.65
C THR A 102 -31.38 8.34 -2.25
N MET A 103 -31.49 7.19 -1.56
CA MET A 103 -32.25 6.06 -2.09
C MET A 103 -33.74 6.40 -2.20
N ALA A 104 -34.35 6.16 -3.36
CA ALA A 104 -35.79 6.30 -3.52
C ALA A 104 -36.56 5.21 -2.76
N VAL A 105 -36.02 3.98 -2.80
CA VAL A 105 -36.59 2.81 -2.13
C VAL A 105 -35.49 1.78 -1.87
N GLY A 106 -35.59 1.06 -0.76
CA GLY A 106 -34.62 0.04 -0.39
C GLY A 106 -35.22 -1.14 0.36
N VAL A 107 -34.33 -2.07 0.69
CA VAL A 107 -34.59 -3.27 1.49
C VAL A 107 -33.61 -3.29 2.67
N THR A 108 -34.08 -3.62 3.86
CA THR A 108 -33.24 -3.63 5.08
C THR A 108 -33.71 -4.71 6.05
N GLY A 109 -32.92 -4.97 7.10
CA GLY A 109 -33.33 -5.89 8.16
C GLY A 109 -34.58 -5.38 8.89
N ALA A 110 -35.42 -6.29 9.39
CA ALA A 110 -36.68 -5.92 10.01
C ALA A 110 -36.58 -5.55 11.50
N ASN A 111 -35.39 -5.60 12.11
CA ASN A 111 -35.25 -5.59 13.57
C ASN A 111 -36.07 -6.72 14.22
N LYS A 112 -36.10 -7.85 13.51
CA LYS A 112 -36.73 -9.11 13.90
C LYS A 112 -35.96 -10.24 13.22
N THR A 113 -35.43 -11.17 14.01
CA THR A 113 -34.67 -12.33 13.49
C THR A 113 -35.47 -13.05 12.42
N ASP A 114 -34.82 -13.40 11.30
CA ASP A 114 -35.42 -14.06 10.14
C ASP A 114 -36.39 -13.20 9.32
N TYR A 115 -36.34 -11.87 9.44
CA TYR A 115 -37.18 -10.97 8.64
C TYR A 115 -36.40 -9.79 8.05
N HIS A 116 -36.80 -9.43 6.83
CA HIS A 116 -36.40 -8.21 6.13
C HIS A 116 -37.63 -7.39 5.74
N ILE A 117 -37.45 -6.09 5.52
CA ILE A 117 -38.50 -5.18 5.06
C ILE A 117 -38.16 -4.70 3.66
N LYS A 118 -39.09 -4.90 2.72
CA LYS A 118 -39.08 -4.30 1.39
C LYS A 118 -39.81 -2.96 1.37
N ASN A 119 -39.51 -2.17 0.33
CA ASN A 119 -40.17 -0.90 0.05
C ASN A 119 -39.96 0.15 1.16
N VAL A 120 -38.75 0.17 1.74
CA VAL A 120 -38.32 1.15 2.75
C VAL A 120 -37.89 2.42 2.04
N VAL A 121 -38.41 3.56 2.48
CA VAL A 121 -38.17 4.88 1.90
C VAL A 121 -37.50 5.77 2.97
N PRO A 122 -36.21 6.15 2.79
CA PRO A 122 -35.54 7.12 3.65
C PRO A 122 -36.34 8.43 3.76
N GLY A 123 -36.43 8.99 4.96
CA GLY A 123 -37.23 10.19 5.26
C GLY A 123 -38.70 9.92 5.55
N ARG A 124 -39.28 8.82 5.03
CA ARG A 124 -40.63 8.35 5.39
C ARG A 124 -40.60 7.32 6.52
N ASP A 125 -39.78 6.29 6.38
CA ASP A 125 -39.78 5.12 7.27
C ASP A 125 -38.70 5.19 8.36
N PHE A 126 -37.64 5.96 8.13
CA PHE A 126 -36.68 6.38 9.14
C PHE A 126 -36.23 7.83 8.85
N PRO A 127 -36.01 8.65 9.88
CA PRO A 127 -35.71 10.06 9.71
C PRO A 127 -34.32 10.31 9.09
N LEU A 128 -34.22 11.35 8.26
CA LEU A 128 -32.96 11.87 7.70
C LEU A 128 -32.46 13.13 8.43
N GLN A 129 -33.25 13.66 9.36
CA GLN A 129 -32.97 14.86 10.13
C GLN A 129 -33.47 14.65 11.56
N GLY A 130 -32.74 15.18 12.52
CA GLY A 130 -33.05 15.05 13.94
C GLY A 130 -31.82 15.34 14.79
N GLN A 131 -32.01 15.50 16.11
CA GLN A 131 -30.93 15.87 17.02
C GLN A 131 -29.79 14.83 17.07
N ASN A 132 -30.11 13.55 16.89
CA ASN A 132 -29.15 12.44 16.92
C ASN A 132 -28.90 11.83 15.53
N ILE A 133 -29.17 12.56 14.45
CA ILE A 133 -29.06 12.05 13.07
C ILE A 133 -28.04 12.87 12.31
N ILE A 134 -27.10 12.19 11.68
CA ILE A 134 -26.02 12.79 10.92
C ILE A 134 -25.98 12.13 9.55
N VAL A 135 -26.16 12.91 8.48
CA VAL A 135 -25.90 12.46 7.11
C VAL A 135 -24.48 12.86 6.74
N ALA A 136 -23.62 11.89 6.43
CA ALA A 136 -22.19 12.12 6.22
C ALA A 136 -21.57 11.12 5.22
N ASP A 137 -20.36 11.41 4.74
CA ASP A 137 -19.54 10.46 3.99
C ASP A 137 -18.88 9.48 4.96
N ILE A 138 -19.34 8.23 4.97
CA ILE A 138 -18.84 7.18 5.88
C ILE A 138 -18.48 5.88 5.16
N ARG A 139 -18.36 5.90 3.83
CA ARG A 139 -18.03 4.70 3.04
C ARG A 139 -16.63 4.76 2.45
N PHE A 140 -16.11 3.59 2.09
CA PHE A 140 -14.99 3.52 1.15
C PHE A 140 -15.43 4.00 -0.23
N ALA A 141 -14.49 4.63 -0.94
CA ALA A 141 -14.65 4.88 -2.36
C ALA A 141 -14.51 3.56 -3.13
N ASN A 142 -15.24 3.42 -4.23
CA ASN A 142 -15.24 2.26 -5.10
C ASN A 142 -14.79 2.64 -6.52
N GLU A 143 -14.42 1.64 -7.31
CA GLU A 143 -14.18 1.85 -8.74
C GLU A 143 -15.41 2.46 -9.42
N GLY A 144 -15.18 3.47 -10.26
CA GLY A 144 -16.25 4.19 -10.94
C GLY A 144 -16.81 5.39 -10.18
N ASP A 145 -16.51 5.54 -8.87
CA ASP A 145 -16.77 6.78 -8.17
C ASP A 145 -16.04 7.95 -8.84
N THR A 146 -16.62 9.14 -8.72
CA THR A 146 -16.06 10.35 -9.33
C THR A 146 -15.78 11.43 -8.30
N TYR A 147 -14.74 12.21 -8.57
CA TYR A 147 -14.45 13.46 -7.89
C TYR A 147 -14.36 14.56 -8.94
N ASN A 148 -15.23 15.58 -8.82
CA ASN A 148 -15.38 16.66 -9.81
C ASN A 148 -15.52 16.15 -11.26
N GLY A 149 -16.34 15.10 -11.45
CA GLY A 149 -16.61 14.50 -12.76
C GLY A 149 -15.51 13.57 -13.31
N LYS A 150 -14.39 13.39 -12.60
CA LYS A 150 -13.31 12.47 -12.98
C LYS A 150 -13.38 11.18 -12.18
N LYS A 151 -13.20 10.03 -12.85
CA LYS A 151 -13.18 8.72 -12.18
C LYS A 151 -11.97 8.58 -11.27
N LEU A 152 -12.18 7.98 -10.10
CA LEU A 152 -11.11 7.58 -9.19
C LEU A 152 -10.35 6.37 -9.77
N LEU A 153 -9.03 6.37 -9.61
CA LEU A 153 -8.14 5.27 -9.99
C LEU A 153 -7.57 4.64 -8.73
N PHE A 154 -7.60 3.31 -8.67
CA PHE A 154 -7.08 2.54 -7.54
C PHE A 154 -5.77 1.89 -7.95
N LYS A 155 -4.74 2.11 -7.13
CA LYS A 155 -3.43 1.47 -7.25
C LYS A 155 -3.00 0.99 -5.88
N LYS A 156 -2.29 -0.13 -5.84
CA LYS A 156 -1.61 -0.59 -4.63
C LYS A 156 -0.32 0.21 -4.48
N GLY A 157 -0.01 0.59 -3.25
CA GLY A 157 1.21 1.32 -2.91
C GLY A 157 1.73 0.87 -1.56
N ILE A 158 3.04 0.92 -1.39
CA ILE A 158 3.70 0.72 -0.11
C ILE A 158 4.00 2.11 0.45
N GLU A 159 3.43 2.43 1.61
CA GLU A 159 3.69 3.71 2.27
C GLU A 159 5.13 3.73 2.79
N VAL A 160 6.05 4.46 2.15
CA VAL A 160 7.45 4.57 2.60
C VAL A 160 7.71 5.79 3.49
N GLY A 161 6.74 6.69 3.62
CA GLY A 161 6.85 7.85 4.48
C GLY A 161 5.52 8.59 4.60
N GLN A 162 5.45 9.44 5.63
CA GLN A 162 4.25 10.19 5.96
C GLN A 162 4.61 11.53 6.60
N VAL A 163 3.83 12.56 6.26
CA VAL A 163 3.98 13.91 6.81
C VAL A 163 2.68 14.31 7.49
N PHE A 164 2.79 14.88 8.69
CA PHE A 164 1.64 15.30 9.48
C PHE A 164 1.75 16.75 9.92
N LYS A 165 0.63 17.47 9.85
CA LYS A 165 0.41 18.71 10.58
C LYS A 165 -0.17 18.35 11.95
N LEU A 166 0.68 18.28 12.97
CA LEU A 166 0.26 17.91 14.33
C LEU A 166 -0.46 19.06 15.05
N GLY A 167 -0.29 20.29 14.55
CA GLY A 167 -0.87 21.47 15.16
C GLY A 167 -0.29 21.69 16.56
N THR A 168 -1.15 21.85 17.54
CA THR A 168 -0.77 22.11 18.94
C THR A 168 -1.05 20.93 19.87
N LYS A 169 -1.33 19.74 19.32
CA LYS A 169 -1.75 18.55 20.08
C LYS A 169 -0.77 18.16 21.18
N TYR A 170 0.54 18.19 20.89
CA TYR A 170 1.58 17.82 21.84
C TYR A 170 2.10 19.02 22.62
N SER A 171 2.35 20.15 21.95
CA SER A 171 2.85 21.36 22.60
C SER A 171 1.95 21.85 23.72
N LYS A 172 0.61 21.78 23.58
CA LYS A 172 -0.32 22.08 24.68
C LYS A 172 -0.22 21.11 25.85
N LYS A 173 0.00 19.82 25.60
CA LYS A 173 0.05 18.79 26.64
C LYS A 173 1.38 18.75 27.39
N LEU A 174 2.47 19.11 26.71
CA LEU A 174 3.84 19.09 27.23
C LEU A 174 4.34 20.49 27.62
N SER A 175 3.49 21.51 27.55
CA SER A 175 3.83 22.91 27.84
C SER A 175 5.02 23.43 27.04
N ALA A 176 5.12 23.05 25.76
CA ALA A 176 6.12 23.59 24.84
C ALA A 176 5.61 24.89 24.22
N THR A 177 5.99 26.02 24.81
CA THR A 177 5.52 27.37 24.46
C THR A 177 6.66 28.29 24.02
N PHE A 178 6.31 29.39 23.37
CA PHE A 178 7.21 30.50 23.03
C PHE A 178 6.47 31.84 23.19
N LEU A 179 7.22 32.94 23.36
CA LEU A 179 6.65 34.29 23.29
C LEU A 179 6.61 34.74 21.83
N ASP A 180 5.46 35.19 21.38
CA ASP A 180 5.34 35.79 20.05
C ASP A 180 5.85 37.24 20.00
N GLU A 181 5.76 37.86 18.82
CA GLU A 181 6.18 39.24 18.59
C GLU A 181 5.47 40.29 19.47
N THR A 182 4.32 39.95 20.05
CA THR A 182 3.56 40.81 20.97
C THR A 182 3.87 40.51 22.45
N GLY A 183 4.76 39.56 22.72
CA GLY A 183 5.06 39.08 24.06
C GLY A 183 4.00 38.15 24.64
N GLN A 184 3.10 37.59 23.82
CA GLN A 184 2.11 36.62 24.27
C GLN A 184 2.65 35.20 24.20
N GLU A 185 2.42 34.43 25.27
CA GLU A 185 2.78 33.02 25.30
C GLU A 185 1.85 32.19 24.40
N LYS A 186 2.44 31.47 23.44
CA LYS A 186 1.73 30.59 22.51
C LYS A 186 2.35 29.20 22.47
N PRO A 187 1.54 28.13 22.33
CA PRO A 187 2.07 26.79 22.12
C PRO A 187 2.73 26.68 20.75
N CYS A 188 3.84 25.95 20.67
CA CYS A 188 4.54 25.72 19.41
C CYS A 188 3.65 24.97 18.40
N LEU A 189 3.61 25.42 17.16
CA LEU A 189 2.97 24.70 16.06
C LEU A 189 3.92 23.61 15.56
N MET A 190 3.44 22.36 15.50
CA MET A 190 4.28 21.20 15.21
C MET A 190 3.89 20.53 13.89
N GLY A 191 4.93 20.10 13.16
CA GLY A 191 4.84 19.10 12.10
C GLY A 191 5.72 17.91 12.44
N CYS A 192 5.43 16.74 11.89
CA CYS A 192 6.34 15.61 11.93
C CYS A 192 6.44 14.93 10.56
N TYR A 193 7.62 14.37 10.29
CA TYR A 193 8.01 13.79 9.01
C TYR A 193 8.68 12.46 9.31
N GLY A 194 8.10 11.37 8.79
CA GLY A 194 8.59 10.02 8.99
C GLY A 194 8.92 9.36 7.65
N ILE A 195 10.07 8.68 7.58
CA ILE A 195 10.48 7.86 6.45
C ILE A 195 10.90 6.50 6.98
N GLY A 196 10.31 5.43 6.46
CA GLY A 196 10.63 4.06 6.83
C GLY A 196 11.85 3.55 6.06
N ILE A 197 13.06 3.81 6.56
CA ILE A 197 14.32 3.44 5.89
C ILE A 197 14.37 1.95 5.51
N ASN A 198 14.08 1.05 6.46
CA ASN A 198 14.06 -0.40 6.18
C ASN A 198 12.95 -0.78 5.19
N ARG A 199 11.84 -0.03 5.19
CA ARG A 199 10.73 -0.25 4.26
C ARG A 199 11.09 0.21 2.84
N ILE A 200 11.91 1.25 2.67
CA ILE A 200 12.42 1.64 1.37
C ILE A 200 13.24 0.50 0.75
N LEU A 201 14.12 -0.12 1.53
CA LEU A 201 14.92 -1.24 1.06
C LEU A 201 14.04 -2.40 0.58
N ALA A 202 13.07 -2.83 1.40
CA ALA A 202 12.13 -3.89 1.03
C ALA A 202 11.27 -3.52 -0.19
N SER A 203 10.79 -2.27 -0.26
CA SER A 203 10.02 -1.77 -1.40
C SER A 203 10.85 -1.74 -2.69
N ALA A 204 12.14 -1.40 -2.61
CA ALA A 204 13.03 -1.40 -3.77
C ALA A 204 13.21 -2.82 -4.32
N VAL A 205 13.34 -3.81 -3.44
CA VAL A 205 13.38 -5.23 -3.85
C VAL A 205 12.04 -5.66 -4.46
N GLU A 206 10.91 -5.32 -3.82
CA GLU A 206 9.57 -5.66 -4.33
C GLU A 206 9.32 -5.11 -5.74
N LEU A 207 9.82 -3.90 -6.03
CA LEU A 207 9.68 -3.25 -7.33
C LEU A 207 10.76 -3.67 -8.35
N GLY A 208 11.93 -4.10 -7.87
CA GLY A 208 13.10 -4.44 -8.68
C GLY A 208 13.62 -5.83 -8.33
N ASN A 209 12.98 -6.86 -8.88
CA ASN A 209 13.45 -8.24 -8.80
C ASN A 209 13.04 -9.04 -10.04
N ASP A 210 13.69 -10.18 -10.24
CA ASP A 210 13.28 -11.23 -11.17
C ASP A 210 13.45 -12.61 -10.52
N GLU A 211 13.22 -13.67 -11.29
CA GLU A 211 13.36 -15.07 -10.83
C GLU A 211 14.77 -15.42 -10.31
N ASN A 212 15.80 -14.63 -10.67
CA ASN A 212 17.18 -14.87 -10.33
C ASN A 212 17.66 -14.00 -9.15
N GLY A 213 16.91 -12.97 -8.75
CA GLY A 213 17.23 -12.18 -7.57
C GLY A 213 16.89 -10.70 -7.67
N ILE A 214 17.62 -9.89 -6.90
CA ILE A 214 17.35 -8.47 -6.74
C ILE A 214 17.88 -7.68 -7.95
N ILE A 215 17.21 -6.58 -8.30
CA ILE A 215 17.64 -5.57 -9.26
C ILE A 215 17.65 -4.22 -8.54
N TRP A 216 18.82 -3.84 -8.01
CA TRP A 216 18.94 -2.60 -7.25
C TRP A 216 18.93 -1.37 -8.16
N PRO A 217 18.27 -0.27 -7.75
CA PRO A 217 18.69 1.07 -8.16
C PRO A 217 20.14 1.30 -7.73
N ILE A 218 20.98 1.83 -8.61
CA ILE A 218 22.43 1.94 -8.35
C ILE A 218 22.77 2.78 -7.10
N SER A 219 21.91 3.73 -6.71
CA SER A 219 22.11 4.59 -5.53
C SER A 219 22.00 3.87 -4.18
N ILE A 220 21.41 2.68 -4.15
CA ILE A 220 21.23 1.89 -2.93
C ILE A 220 21.75 0.45 -3.08
N ALA A 221 22.42 0.15 -4.19
CA ALA A 221 23.08 -1.13 -4.38
C ALA A 221 24.24 -1.26 -3.38
N PRO A 222 24.54 -2.48 -2.86
CA PRO A 222 25.64 -2.67 -1.91
C PRO A 222 27.02 -2.38 -2.53
N PHE A 223 27.14 -2.58 -3.84
CA PHE A 223 28.28 -2.19 -4.67
C PHE A 223 27.73 -1.79 -6.04
N GLU A 224 28.50 -1.03 -6.81
CA GLU A 224 28.12 -0.58 -8.15
C GLU A 224 28.52 -1.61 -9.21
N VAL A 225 29.68 -2.24 -9.01
CA VAL A 225 30.27 -3.22 -9.91
C VAL A 225 30.64 -4.49 -9.15
N ILE A 226 30.38 -5.66 -9.74
CA ILE A 226 30.95 -6.94 -9.32
C ILE A 226 31.85 -7.48 -10.42
N ILE A 227 33.10 -7.79 -10.06
CA ILE A 227 34.05 -8.47 -10.94
C ILE A 227 34.03 -9.95 -10.59
N THR A 228 33.58 -10.78 -11.52
CA THR A 228 33.53 -12.24 -11.37
C THR A 228 34.75 -12.87 -12.04
N SER A 229 35.72 -13.29 -11.22
CA SER A 229 36.88 -14.07 -11.69
C SER A 229 36.49 -15.54 -11.86
N VAL A 230 36.37 -16.01 -13.10
CA VAL A 230 35.81 -17.34 -13.43
C VAL A 230 36.72 -18.49 -13.02
N ASN A 231 38.03 -18.29 -13.07
CA ASN A 231 39.05 -19.26 -12.67
C ASN A 231 40.18 -18.54 -11.92
N GLN A 232 40.04 -18.35 -10.61
CA GLN A 232 40.99 -17.55 -9.82
C GLN A 232 42.38 -18.20 -9.72
N GLU A 233 42.50 -19.51 -9.88
CA GLU A 233 43.79 -20.19 -9.86
C GLU A 233 44.65 -19.85 -11.09
N ASP A 234 44.03 -19.40 -12.19
CA ASP A 234 44.76 -18.95 -13.37
C ASP A 234 45.40 -17.56 -13.10
N PRO A 235 46.75 -17.45 -13.15
CA PRO A 235 47.43 -16.21 -12.81
C PRO A 235 47.08 -15.03 -13.73
N GLN A 236 46.75 -15.29 -14.99
CA GLN A 236 46.37 -14.25 -15.93
C GLN A 236 44.96 -13.73 -15.64
N VAL A 237 44.03 -14.62 -15.31
CA VAL A 237 42.66 -14.26 -14.88
C VAL A 237 42.71 -13.46 -13.58
N ALA A 238 43.38 -13.97 -12.55
CA ALA A 238 43.47 -13.32 -11.25
C ALA A 238 44.08 -11.92 -11.38
N ARG A 239 45.22 -11.79 -12.08
CA ARG A 239 45.89 -10.50 -12.28
C ARG A 239 45.02 -9.52 -13.05
N THR A 240 44.33 -9.96 -14.11
CA THR A 240 43.49 -9.06 -14.91
C THR A 240 42.27 -8.59 -14.11
N ALA A 241 41.66 -9.47 -13.30
CA ALA A 241 40.55 -9.10 -12.42
C ALA A 241 40.98 -8.08 -11.35
N GLU A 242 42.13 -8.30 -10.71
CA GLU A 242 42.72 -7.39 -9.72
C GLU A 242 43.11 -6.03 -10.35
N ASP A 243 43.71 -6.04 -11.53
CA ASP A 243 44.10 -4.81 -12.24
C ASP A 243 42.87 -3.95 -12.58
N ILE A 244 41.75 -4.56 -12.99
CA ILE A 244 40.50 -3.84 -13.25
C ILE A 244 39.89 -3.35 -11.94
N TYR A 245 39.87 -4.18 -10.90
CA TYR A 245 39.38 -3.84 -9.57
C TYR A 245 40.07 -2.59 -9.04
N GLN A 246 41.42 -2.58 -9.01
CA GLN A 246 42.19 -1.45 -8.49
C GLN A 246 41.93 -0.17 -9.29
N LYS A 247 41.93 -0.24 -10.63
CA LYS A 247 41.66 0.93 -11.48
C LYS A 247 40.27 1.52 -11.25
N LEU A 248 39.26 0.69 -11.01
CA LEU A 248 37.91 1.17 -10.72
C LEU A 248 37.84 1.82 -9.33
N GLN A 249 38.48 1.21 -8.32
CA GLN A 249 38.59 1.81 -6.99
C GLN A 249 39.33 3.14 -7.00
N ASP A 250 40.41 3.26 -7.78
CA ASP A 250 41.16 4.51 -7.98
C ASP A 250 40.30 5.62 -8.62
N ASN A 251 39.21 5.25 -9.31
CA ASN A 251 38.22 6.16 -9.87
C ASN A 251 36.99 6.35 -8.96
N GLY A 252 37.01 5.87 -7.71
CA GLY A 252 35.95 6.04 -6.72
C GLY A 252 34.68 5.24 -7.01
N ILE A 253 34.81 4.14 -7.76
CA ILE A 253 33.71 3.19 -8.00
C ILE A 253 33.71 2.15 -6.88
N ASP A 254 32.54 1.86 -6.32
CA ASP A 254 32.39 0.81 -5.31
C ASP A 254 32.32 -0.56 -6.00
N VAL A 255 33.38 -1.36 -5.82
CA VAL A 255 33.55 -2.65 -6.51
C VAL A 255 33.65 -3.82 -5.54
N LEU A 256 32.94 -4.91 -5.86
CA LEU A 256 33.12 -6.22 -5.25
C LEU A 256 33.92 -7.12 -6.19
N LEU A 257 35.04 -7.68 -5.73
CA LEU A 257 35.76 -8.73 -6.44
C LEU A 257 35.33 -10.11 -5.90
N ASP A 258 34.76 -10.96 -6.76
CA ASP A 258 34.48 -12.37 -6.43
C ASP A 258 35.65 -13.25 -6.85
N ASP A 259 36.66 -13.31 -5.97
CA ASP A 259 37.89 -14.10 -6.08
C ASP A 259 37.79 -15.47 -5.41
N ARG A 260 36.62 -15.86 -4.90
CA ARG A 260 36.42 -17.13 -4.18
C ARG A 260 36.81 -18.33 -5.04
N ASP A 261 37.37 -19.37 -4.42
CA ASP A 261 37.63 -20.64 -5.08
C ASP A 261 36.37 -21.52 -5.15
N VAL A 262 35.45 -21.13 -6.03
CA VAL A 262 34.20 -21.86 -6.31
C VAL A 262 33.91 -21.86 -7.81
N ARG A 263 33.12 -22.85 -8.27
CA ARG A 263 32.75 -22.99 -9.68
C ARG A 263 32.06 -21.72 -10.20
N ALA A 264 32.38 -21.32 -11.43
CA ALA A 264 31.82 -20.14 -12.08
C ALA A 264 30.29 -20.05 -12.05
N GLY A 265 29.60 -21.19 -12.23
CA GLY A 265 28.14 -21.24 -12.14
C GLY A 265 27.58 -20.83 -10.77
N VAL A 266 28.32 -21.08 -9.68
CA VAL A 266 27.96 -20.61 -8.33
C VAL A 266 28.16 -19.10 -8.23
N LYS A 267 29.30 -18.59 -8.69
CA LYS A 267 29.58 -17.14 -8.73
C LYS A 267 28.52 -16.36 -9.50
N PHE A 268 28.12 -16.85 -10.68
CA PHE A 268 27.09 -16.18 -11.48
C PHE A 268 25.72 -16.17 -10.79
N LYS A 269 25.32 -17.27 -10.15
CA LYS A 269 24.08 -17.34 -9.37
C LYS A 269 24.11 -16.39 -8.18
N ASP A 270 25.22 -16.35 -7.44
CA ASP A 270 25.38 -15.43 -6.32
C ASP A 270 25.33 -13.97 -6.81
N ALA A 271 26.02 -13.65 -7.91
CA ALA A 271 26.01 -12.32 -8.51
C ALA A 271 24.60 -11.88 -8.96
N ASP A 272 23.84 -12.78 -9.59
CA ASP A 272 22.46 -12.49 -10.00
C ASP A 272 21.53 -12.34 -8.78
N LEU A 273 21.76 -13.11 -7.72
CA LEU A 273 20.98 -13.05 -6.47
C LEU A 273 21.23 -11.76 -5.70
N ILE A 274 22.49 -11.39 -5.50
CA ILE A 274 22.91 -10.16 -4.79
C ILE A 274 22.45 -8.91 -5.55
N GLY A 275 22.43 -8.97 -6.89
CA GLY A 275 21.79 -7.96 -7.72
C GLY A 275 22.64 -6.73 -8.01
N ILE A 276 23.97 -6.83 -7.93
CA ILE A 276 24.88 -5.70 -8.19
C ILE A 276 24.70 -5.20 -9.64
N PRO A 277 24.50 -3.89 -9.88
CA PRO A 277 24.02 -3.37 -11.16
C PRO A 277 24.89 -3.68 -12.38
N VAL A 278 26.22 -3.67 -12.22
CA VAL A 278 27.17 -3.95 -13.31
C VAL A 278 28.00 -5.19 -12.97
N ARG A 279 27.96 -6.21 -13.82
CA ARG A 279 28.84 -7.39 -13.70
C ARG A 279 29.91 -7.38 -14.78
N VAL A 280 31.15 -7.61 -14.36
CA VAL A 280 32.32 -7.77 -15.22
C VAL A 280 32.82 -9.20 -15.06
N THR A 281 32.77 -9.99 -16.12
CA THR A 281 33.24 -11.37 -16.12
C THR A 281 34.65 -11.42 -16.71
N VAL A 282 35.59 -11.94 -15.93
CA VAL A 282 36.97 -12.19 -16.36
C VAL A 282 37.19 -13.69 -16.43
N GLY A 283 37.36 -14.22 -17.65
CA GLY A 283 37.52 -15.65 -17.87
C GLY A 283 38.50 -15.95 -19.00
N GLN A 284 39.14 -17.12 -18.93
CA GLN A 284 40.22 -17.53 -19.84
C GLN A 284 39.86 -17.37 -21.32
N LYS A 285 38.65 -17.78 -21.73
CA LYS A 285 38.20 -17.69 -23.13
C LYS A 285 38.20 -16.26 -23.66
N SER A 286 37.60 -15.33 -22.91
CA SER A 286 37.49 -13.93 -23.32
C SER A 286 38.83 -13.23 -23.25
N LEU A 287 39.68 -13.57 -22.26
CA LEU A 287 41.05 -13.07 -22.16
C LEU A 287 41.94 -13.53 -23.31
N ALA A 288 41.78 -14.76 -23.81
CA ALA A 288 42.51 -15.25 -24.98
C ALA A 288 42.20 -14.43 -26.24
N GLU A 289 41.03 -13.80 -26.29
CA GLU A 289 40.61 -12.87 -27.36
C GLU A 289 40.96 -11.40 -27.03
N GLY A 290 41.61 -11.13 -25.89
CA GLY A 290 41.96 -9.78 -25.43
C GLY A 290 40.80 -8.99 -24.81
N ASN A 291 39.73 -9.67 -24.37
CA ASN A 291 38.47 -9.06 -23.93
C ASN A 291 38.07 -9.48 -22.51
N VAL A 292 37.19 -8.67 -21.91
CA VAL A 292 36.33 -9.03 -20.77
C VAL A 292 34.86 -8.85 -21.16
N GLU A 293 33.95 -9.42 -20.38
CA GLU A 293 32.51 -9.31 -20.66
C GLU A 293 31.83 -8.44 -19.62
N ILE A 294 31.06 -7.45 -20.07
CA ILE A 294 30.27 -6.56 -19.20
C ILE A 294 28.78 -6.85 -19.41
N LYS A 295 28.03 -6.96 -18.32
CA LYS A 295 26.57 -7.17 -18.34
C LYS A 295 25.90 -6.30 -17.28
N LEU A 296 24.78 -5.67 -17.62
CA LEU A 296 23.95 -4.95 -16.65
C LEU A 296 22.92 -5.91 -16.03
N ARG A 297 22.70 -5.83 -14.71
CA ARG A 297 21.81 -6.74 -13.97
C ARG A 297 20.35 -6.65 -14.42
N PHE A 298 19.89 -5.46 -14.79
CA PHE A 298 18.51 -5.23 -15.24
C PHE A 298 18.25 -5.74 -16.67
N GLU A 299 19.29 -6.03 -17.46
CA GLU A 299 19.17 -6.54 -18.84
C GLU A 299 18.99 -8.07 -18.88
N SER A 300 18.45 -8.68 -17.82
CA SER A 300 18.16 -10.13 -17.81
C SER A 300 17.14 -10.48 -18.90
N ALA A 301 17.22 -11.72 -19.39
CA ALA A 301 16.86 -12.20 -20.73
C ALA A 301 15.36 -12.15 -21.15
N THR A 302 14.56 -11.30 -20.51
CA THR A 302 13.10 -11.30 -20.61
C THR A 302 12.57 -9.99 -21.18
N ARG A 303 13.10 -9.58 -22.34
CA ARG A 303 12.36 -8.81 -23.34
C ARG A 303 12.73 -9.33 -24.72
N THR A 304 11.95 -10.31 -25.19
CA THR A 304 12.08 -10.96 -26.51
C THR A 304 13.37 -11.75 -26.71
N ALA A 305 13.24 -12.93 -27.31
CA ALA A 305 14.27 -13.94 -27.51
C ALA A 305 15.32 -13.54 -28.56
N ASP A 306 15.97 -12.39 -28.38
CA ASP A 306 17.15 -11.98 -29.14
C ASP A 306 18.19 -11.38 -28.19
N LYS A 307 19.01 -12.27 -27.63
CA LYS A 307 20.33 -12.02 -27.04
C LYS A 307 20.39 -11.02 -25.87
N SER A 308 20.42 -11.54 -24.63
CA SER A 308 21.11 -10.84 -23.53
C SER A 308 22.60 -10.75 -23.87
N GLN A 309 23.02 -9.70 -24.57
CA GLN A 309 24.42 -9.57 -25.01
C GLN A 309 25.25 -9.01 -23.88
N SER A 310 25.87 -9.89 -23.10
CA SER A 310 27.13 -9.55 -22.44
C SER A 310 28.04 -8.92 -23.49
N GLN A 311 28.41 -7.65 -23.31
CA GLN A 311 29.24 -6.93 -24.25
C GLN A 311 30.69 -7.33 -24.03
N LYS A 312 31.34 -7.88 -25.06
CA LYS A 312 32.80 -8.06 -25.07
C LYS A 312 33.48 -6.72 -25.27
N VAL A 313 34.39 -6.37 -24.36
CA VAL A 313 35.12 -5.12 -24.36
C VAL A 313 36.61 -5.42 -24.22
N GLY A 314 37.44 -4.77 -25.03
CA GLY A 314 38.88 -4.94 -24.95
C GLY A 314 39.42 -4.55 -23.57
N ILE A 315 40.36 -5.33 -23.02
CA ILE A 315 40.87 -5.13 -21.65
C ILE A 315 41.37 -3.68 -21.42
N LYS A 316 41.94 -3.05 -22.45
CA LYS A 316 42.46 -1.67 -22.38
C LYS A 316 41.36 -0.62 -22.19
N GLU A 317 40.16 -0.86 -22.70
CA GLU A 317 39.02 0.06 -22.67
C GLU A 317 37.98 -0.33 -21.59
N ALA A 318 38.19 -1.47 -20.93
CA ALA A 318 37.23 -2.03 -19.98
C ALA A 318 36.91 -1.06 -18.85
N THR A 319 37.93 -0.47 -18.20
CA THR A 319 37.75 0.48 -17.09
C THR A 319 36.87 1.66 -17.50
N ASP A 320 37.19 2.34 -18.60
CA ASP A 320 36.44 3.51 -19.06
C ASP A 320 34.99 3.14 -19.42
N LYS A 321 34.80 1.97 -20.04
CA LYS A 321 33.47 1.49 -20.39
C LYS A 321 32.61 1.18 -19.15
N ILE A 322 33.21 0.55 -18.14
CA ILE A 322 32.54 0.24 -16.86
C ILE A 322 32.14 1.53 -16.14
N ILE A 323 33.06 2.51 -16.06
CA ILE A 323 32.77 3.83 -15.47
C ILE A 323 31.63 4.52 -16.24
N GLY A 324 31.64 4.45 -17.57
CA GLY A 324 30.56 4.97 -18.41
C GLY A 324 29.20 4.32 -18.10
N SER A 325 29.15 3.00 -17.92
CA SER A 325 27.93 2.28 -17.52
C SER A 325 27.43 2.68 -16.13
N VAL A 326 28.33 2.83 -15.15
CA VAL A 326 27.97 3.28 -13.79
C VAL A 326 27.40 4.70 -13.84
N ASN A 327 28.05 5.62 -14.55
CA ASN A 327 27.60 7.00 -14.66
C ASN A 327 26.25 7.11 -15.38
N PHE A 328 26.06 6.34 -16.45
CA PHE A 328 24.76 6.26 -17.13
C PHE A 328 23.64 5.84 -16.17
N LEU A 329 23.86 4.81 -15.35
CA LEU A 329 22.88 4.36 -14.36
C LEU A 329 22.61 5.42 -13.27
N LYS A 330 23.63 6.14 -12.83
CA LYS A 330 23.49 7.25 -11.87
C LYS A 330 22.69 8.42 -12.45
N GLU A 331 22.83 8.70 -13.74
CA GLU A 331 22.11 9.77 -14.42
C GLU A 331 20.62 9.46 -14.58
N GLN A 332 20.27 8.20 -14.86
CA GLN A 332 18.86 7.78 -14.97
C GLN A 332 18.06 7.98 -13.68
N LEU A 333 18.70 8.05 -12.52
CA LEU A 333 18.03 8.34 -11.24
C LEU A 333 17.58 9.80 -11.10
N LYS A 334 18.11 10.71 -11.94
CA LYS A 334 17.81 12.16 -11.86
C LYS A 334 16.57 12.55 -12.67
N THR A 335 16.07 11.66 -13.52
CA THR A 335 14.91 11.85 -14.41
C THR A 335 13.71 11.07 -13.94
#